data_AF-A0A9W9DNN1-F1
#
_entry.id   AF-A0A9W9DNN1-F1
#
_cell.length_a   1.000
_cell.length_b   1.000
_cell.length_c   1.000
_cell.angle_alpha   90.00
_cell.angle_beta   90.00
_cell.angle_gamma   90.00
#
_symmetry.space_group_name_H-M   'P 1'
#
loop_
_entity.id
_entity.type
_entity.pdbx_description
1 polymer ?
#
loop_
_entity_poly.entity_id
_entity_poly.type
_entity_poly.pdbx_seq_one_letter_code
_entity_poly.pdbx_strand_id
1 'polypeptide(L)'
;MIFLKAILLVLPALSCLITASALPVHPNKLAVRSTGTYYHAIEVIEMSTNQIGHHPGKPKNKPGDFSNQWGYYMFPSKVDAIFWVNQFKTPKHESGRGQFAVVELEWSLPTGVAFYEFSSPNDQWEAFVTANYDTDATLGRPRLAGKDYSAIQGPMSFKVDTSDGGGYKQETSQVTGKPLTQLAIVALDGLEGVTVKNVEIYNAADWQDGPKPKGVALAPKSAAT
;
A
#
# COMPACT_ATOMS: atom_id res chain seq x y z
N MET A 1 42.57 -63.17 -3.73
CA MET A 1 42.02 -62.34 -2.66
C MET A 1 42.27 -60.88 -3.02
N ILE A 2 41.24 -60.18 -3.48
CA ILE A 2 41.32 -58.82 -4.06
C ILE A 2 40.95 -57.83 -2.96
N PHE A 3 41.88 -56.94 -2.60
CA PHE A 3 41.65 -55.82 -1.67
C PHE A 3 40.88 -54.72 -2.39
N LEU A 4 39.65 -54.45 -1.97
CA LEU A 4 38.84 -53.33 -2.45
C LEU A 4 39.16 -52.09 -1.58
N LYS A 5 39.78 -51.08 -2.19
CA LYS A 5 40.08 -49.77 -1.57
C LYS A 5 38.78 -49.00 -1.33
N ALA A 6 38.52 -48.62 -0.09
CA ALA A 6 37.49 -47.64 0.25
C ALA A 6 37.95 -46.24 -0.17
N ILE A 7 37.17 -45.57 -1.02
CA ILE A 7 37.35 -44.16 -1.40
C ILE A 7 36.48 -43.34 -0.45
N LEU A 8 37.13 -42.58 0.43
CA LEU A 8 36.49 -41.61 1.32
C LEU A 8 36.22 -40.32 0.53
N LEU A 9 34.95 -40.06 0.21
CA LEU A 9 34.50 -38.83 -0.41
C LEU A 9 34.40 -37.73 0.66
N VAL A 10 35.33 -36.77 0.64
CA VAL A 10 35.23 -35.53 1.42
C VAL A 10 34.49 -34.51 0.56
N LEU A 11 33.24 -34.22 0.92
CA LEU A 11 32.47 -33.12 0.34
C LEU A 11 32.80 -31.83 1.10
N PRO A 12 33.25 -30.74 0.44
CA PRO A 12 33.35 -29.44 1.09
C PRO A 12 31.95 -28.87 1.28
N ALA A 13 31.54 -28.71 2.53
CA ALA A 13 30.36 -27.94 2.91
C ALA A 13 30.64 -26.46 2.59
N LEU A 14 30.23 -26.02 1.40
CA LEU A 14 30.23 -24.62 1.01
C LEU A 14 29.11 -23.92 1.80
N SER A 15 29.44 -23.47 3.01
CA SER A 15 28.57 -22.59 3.79
C SER A 15 28.57 -21.22 3.12
N CYS A 16 27.61 -21.01 2.22
CA CYS A 16 27.33 -19.71 1.65
C CYS A 16 26.76 -18.83 2.76
N LEU A 17 27.63 -18.04 3.39
CA LEU A 17 27.27 -17.04 4.37
C LEU A 17 26.60 -15.88 3.60
N ILE A 18 25.28 -15.95 3.42
CA ILE A 18 24.51 -14.82 2.91
C ILE A 18 24.45 -13.80 4.04
N THR A 19 25.43 -12.90 4.08
CA THR A 19 25.32 -11.68 4.87
C THR A 19 24.27 -10.81 4.22
N ALA A 20 23.05 -10.86 4.77
CA ALA A 20 22.02 -9.87 4.48
C ALA A 20 22.60 -8.49 4.81
N SER A 21 22.91 -7.71 3.79
CA SER A 21 23.35 -6.33 3.95
C SER A 21 22.21 -5.55 4.60
N ALA A 22 22.31 -5.31 5.90
CA ALA A 22 21.37 -4.46 6.60
C ALA A 22 21.53 -3.03 6.05
N LEU A 23 20.49 -2.54 5.38
CA LEU A 23 20.46 -1.18 4.84
C LEU A 23 20.86 -0.16 5.94
N PRO A 24 21.74 0.81 5.63
CA PRO A 24 22.18 1.80 6.61
C PRO A 24 20.98 2.53 7.20
N VAL A 25 20.91 2.58 8.54
CA VAL A 25 19.76 3.07 9.29
C VAL A 25 19.97 4.53 9.67
N HIS A 26 19.12 5.43 9.17
CA HIS A 26 18.91 6.73 9.80
C HIS A 26 17.62 6.63 10.63
N PRO A 27 17.57 7.20 11.85
CA PRO A 27 16.40 7.13 12.69
C PRO A 27 15.26 7.94 12.06
N ASN A 28 14.41 7.29 11.28
CA ASN A 28 13.13 7.87 10.89
C ASN A 28 12.28 8.03 12.15
N LYS A 29 11.77 9.24 12.31
CA LYS A 29 11.02 9.72 13.46
C LYS A 29 9.75 8.88 13.57
N LEU A 30 9.56 8.14 14.66
CA LEU A 30 8.24 7.61 15.02
C LEU A 30 7.29 8.81 15.08
N ALA A 31 6.41 8.94 14.07
CA ALA A 31 5.57 10.12 13.93
C ALA A 31 4.70 10.27 15.18
N VAL A 32 4.72 11.47 15.75
CA VAL A 32 3.93 11.83 16.93
C VAL A 32 2.46 11.82 16.51
N ARG A 33 1.76 10.73 16.83
CA ARG A 33 0.30 10.55 16.79
C ARG A 33 -0.35 11.05 15.49
N SER A 34 -0.19 10.29 14.43
CA SER A 34 -0.93 10.46 13.20
C SER A 34 -2.40 10.05 13.40
N THR A 35 -3.23 11.05 13.72
CA THR A 35 -4.70 10.95 13.61
C THR A 35 -5.13 11.80 12.42
N GLY A 36 -6.04 11.29 11.60
CA GLY A 36 -6.50 12.06 10.45
C GLY A 36 -7.59 11.37 9.64
N THR A 37 -8.12 12.10 8.67
CA THR A 37 -9.04 11.57 7.67
C THR A 37 -8.24 11.04 6.48
N TYR A 38 -8.56 9.81 6.08
CA TYR A 38 -7.97 9.15 4.93
C TYR A 38 -9.06 8.60 4.01
N TYR A 39 -8.68 8.25 2.80
CA TYR A 39 -9.58 7.77 1.76
C TYR A 39 -9.03 6.50 1.13
N HIS A 40 -9.85 5.45 1.07
CA HIS A 40 -9.52 4.20 0.40
C HIS A 40 -10.49 3.98 -0.74
N ALA A 41 -9.97 3.71 -1.93
CA ALA A 41 -10.81 3.35 -3.06
C ALA A 41 -10.94 1.82 -3.16
N ILE A 42 -12.16 1.34 -3.36
CA ILE A 42 -12.53 -0.06 -3.39
C ILE A 42 -13.42 -0.37 -4.59
N GLU A 43 -13.48 -1.64 -4.95
CA GLU A 43 -14.58 -2.12 -5.79
C GLU A 43 -15.89 -2.11 -4.98
N VAL A 44 -17.02 -1.87 -5.65
CA VAL A 44 -18.35 -1.83 -4.99
C VAL A 44 -18.65 -3.13 -4.23
N ILE A 45 -18.17 -4.28 -4.72
CA ILE A 45 -18.35 -5.58 -4.05
C ILE A 45 -17.67 -5.65 -2.67
N GLU A 46 -16.61 -4.85 -2.44
CA GLU A 46 -15.87 -4.79 -1.19
C GLU A 46 -16.56 -3.90 -0.14
N MET A 47 -17.69 -3.25 -0.46
CA MET A 47 -18.43 -2.42 0.50
C MET A 47 -18.94 -3.24 1.70
N SER A 48 -19.21 -4.53 1.51
CA SER A 48 -19.67 -5.42 2.59
C SER A 48 -18.66 -5.55 3.74
N THR A 49 -17.37 -5.33 3.47
CA THR A 49 -16.27 -5.34 4.45
C THR A 49 -15.85 -3.95 4.91
N ASN A 50 -16.55 -2.89 4.48
CA ASN A 50 -16.26 -1.49 4.81
C ASN A 50 -17.55 -0.80 5.31
N GLN A 51 -18.08 -1.29 6.44
CA GLN A 51 -19.33 -0.80 7.02
C GLN A 51 -19.10 0.45 7.87
N ILE A 52 -19.92 1.50 7.66
CA ILE A 52 -19.86 2.74 8.43
C ILE A 52 -19.96 2.44 9.94
N GLY A 53 -19.09 3.07 10.73
CA GLY A 53 -18.99 2.89 12.18
C GLY A 53 -18.13 1.71 12.62
N HIS A 54 -17.60 0.91 11.70
CA HIS A 54 -16.76 -0.25 11.98
C HIS A 54 -15.35 -0.07 11.42
N HIS A 55 -14.39 -0.85 11.93
CA HIS A 55 -13.11 -1.00 11.28
C HIS A 55 -13.26 -1.83 9.99
N PRO A 56 -12.47 -1.54 8.95
CA PRO A 56 -12.51 -2.34 7.74
C PRO A 56 -12.06 -3.78 7.99
N GLY A 57 -12.57 -4.70 7.19
CA GLY A 57 -12.05 -6.06 7.13
C GLY A 57 -10.66 -6.13 6.48
N LYS A 58 -9.95 -7.25 6.68
CA LYS A 58 -8.68 -7.51 5.98
C LYS A 58 -8.91 -7.51 4.46
N PRO A 59 -8.15 -6.71 3.67
CA PRO A 59 -8.26 -6.73 2.22
C PRO A 59 -7.74 -8.06 1.66
N LYS A 60 -8.35 -8.53 0.56
CA LYS A 60 -7.92 -9.76 -0.11
C LYS A 60 -6.62 -9.50 -0.88
N ASN A 61 -5.50 -10.05 -0.42
CA ASN A 61 -4.21 -10.15 -1.13
C ASN A 61 -3.91 -8.99 -2.10
N LYS A 62 -3.87 -7.75 -1.58
CA LYS A 62 -3.51 -6.56 -2.35
C LYS A 62 -2.03 -6.20 -2.08
N PRO A 63 -1.05 -6.73 -2.83
CA PRO A 63 0.32 -6.29 -2.73
C PRO A 63 0.45 -4.85 -3.24
N GLY A 64 1.50 -4.16 -2.81
CA GLY A 64 1.83 -2.79 -3.22
C GLY A 64 3.13 -2.36 -2.56
N ASP A 65 3.50 -1.09 -2.63
CA ASP A 65 4.83 -0.56 -2.25
C ASP A 65 5.32 -1.00 -0.87
N PHE A 66 4.39 -1.22 0.06
CA PHE A 66 4.68 -1.39 1.48
C PHE A 66 4.39 -2.80 2.01
N SER A 67 3.85 -3.69 1.18
CA SER A 67 3.62 -5.09 1.53
C SER A 67 3.47 -5.94 0.28
N ASN A 68 4.19 -7.05 0.21
CA ASN A 68 4.13 -8.03 -0.86
C ASN A 68 3.00 -9.07 -0.70
N GLN A 69 2.27 -9.04 0.42
CA GLN A 69 1.15 -9.95 0.68
C GLN A 69 -0.20 -9.25 0.59
N TRP A 70 -0.39 -8.27 1.47
CA TRP A 70 -1.60 -7.47 1.56
C TRP A 70 -1.31 -6.16 2.29
N GLY A 71 -1.99 -5.10 1.89
CA GLY A 71 -2.07 -3.86 2.63
C GLY A 71 -3.42 -3.21 2.46
N TYR A 72 -3.85 -2.48 3.49
CA TYR A 72 -4.98 -1.57 3.41
C TYR A 72 -4.42 -0.16 3.15
N TYR A 73 -4.37 0.22 1.87
CA TYR A 73 -3.72 1.43 1.38
C TYR A 73 -4.69 2.60 1.30
N MET A 74 -4.38 3.69 1.96
CA MET A 74 -5.24 4.85 2.08
C MET A 74 -4.48 6.13 1.71
N PHE A 75 -5.20 7.11 1.19
CA PHE A 75 -4.66 8.39 0.77
C PHE A 75 -5.14 9.50 1.70
N PRO A 76 -4.31 10.52 2.00
CA PRO A 76 -4.75 11.70 2.75
C PRO A 76 -5.75 12.59 1.96
N SER A 77 -5.91 12.32 0.65
CA SER A 77 -6.70 13.12 -0.28
C SER A 77 -7.70 12.24 -1.02
N LYS A 78 -8.98 12.62 -0.96
CA LYS A 78 -10.07 11.93 -1.66
C LYS A 78 -9.84 11.90 -3.17
N VAL A 79 -9.37 13.01 -3.71
CA VAL A 79 -9.07 13.18 -5.13
C VAL A 79 -7.97 12.21 -5.57
N ASP A 80 -6.96 12.00 -4.73
CA ASP A 80 -5.86 11.08 -5.04
C ASP A 80 -6.30 9.62 -4.94
N ALA A 81 -7.18 9.26 -3.98
CA ALA A 81 -7.79 7.94 -3.93
C ALA A 81 -8.62 7.63 -5.20
N ILE A 82 -9.39 8.62 -5.67
CA ILE A 82 -10.17 8.53 -6.91
C ILE A 82 -9.26 8.39 -8.13
N PHE A 83 -8.21 9.22 -8.20
CA PHE A 83 -7.22 9.15 -9.28
C PHE A 83 -6.60 7.76 -9.33
N TRP A 84 -6.18 7.22 -8.18
CA TRP A 84 -5.50 5.94 -8.10
C TRP A 84 -6.37 4.79 -8.63
N VAL A 85 -7.60 4.63 -8.15
CA VAL A 85 -8.47 3.54 -8.63
C VAL A 85 -8.80 3.64 -10.12
N ASN A 86 -8.86 4.86 -10.66
CA ASN A 86 -9.10 5.06 -12.08
C ASN A 86 -7.90 4.65 -12.96
N GLN A 87 -6.66 4.72 -12.45
CA GLN A 87 -5.47 4.24 -13.17
C GLN A 87 -5.51 2.73 -13.41
N PHE A 88 -6.08 1.95 -12.50
CA PHE A 88 -6.14 0.48 -12.61
C PHE A 88 -7.25 -0.04 -13.51
N LYS A 89 -7.97 0.84 -14.23
CA LYS A 89 -9.00 0.54 -15.23
C LYS A 89 -9.68 -0.80 -14.95
N THR A 90 -10.60 -0.82 -13.98
CA THR A 90 -11.55 -1.92 -13.78
C THR A 90 -11.91 -2.47 -15.15
N PRO A 91 -11.66 -3.77 -15.44
CA PRO A 91 -11.64 -4.30 -16.79
C PRO A 91 -12.88 -3.82 -17.54
N LYS A 92 -12.60 -3.04 -18.59
CA LYS A 92 -13.48 -2.52 -19.64
C LYS A 92 -14.97 -2.64 -19.35
N HIS A 93 -15.59 -1.48 -19.17
CA HIS A 93 -16.98 -1.07 -19.42
C HIS A 93 -17.86 -1.98 -20.32
N GLU A 94 -18.00 -3.25 -19.98
CA GLU A 94 -19.01 -4.14 -20.50
C GLU A 94 -20.02 -4.28 -19.36
N SER A 95 -21.18 -3.65 -19.58
CA SER A 95 -22.42 -3.84 -18.82
C SER A 95 -22.36 -3.61 -17.30
N GLY A 96 -22.25 -2.34 -16.89
CA GLY A 96 -22.56 -1.90 -15.52
C GLY A 96 -21.42 -2.04 -14.49
N ARG A 97 -20.23 -2.50 -14.90
CA ARG A 97 -19.05 -2.69 -14.03
C ARG A 97 -18.12 -1.46 -13.90
N GLY A 98 -18.58 -0.29 -14.35
CA GLY A 98 -17.79 0.94 -14.35
C GLY A 98 -17.92 1.75 -13.07
N GLN A 99 -18.18 1.13 -11.92
CA GLN A 99 -18.34 1.82 -10.64
C GLN A 99 -17.28 1.38 -9.64
N PHE A 100 -16.80 2.34 -8.86
CA PHE A 100 -15.97 2.11 -7.69
C PHE A 100 -16.56 2.87 -6.51
N ALA A 101 -16.14 2.54 -5.30
CA ALA A 101 -16.50 3.31 -4.12
C ALA A 101 -15.25 3.92 -3.48
N VAL A 102 -15.40 5.09 -2.88
CA VAL A 102 -14.39 5.71 -2.02
C VAL A 102 -14.92 5.69 -0.60
N VAL A 103 -14.15 5.06 0.27
CA VAL A 103 -14.39 4.96 1.70
C VAL A 103 -13.65 6.11 2.37
N GLU A 104 -14.38 6.95 3.09
CA GLU A 104 -13.81 7.93 4.00
C GLU A 104 -13.56 7.27 5.36
N LEU A 105 -12.37 7.48 5.88
CA LEU A 105 -11.83 6.76 7.03
C LEU A 105 -11.31 7.76 8.04
N GLU A 106 -11.60 7.52 9.30
CA GLU A 106 -10.90 8.14 10.42
C GLU A 106 -9.83 7.16 10.87
N TRP A 107 -8.59 7.59 10.93
CA TRP A 107 -7.49 6.78 11.44
C TRP A 107 -6.88 7.44 12.67
N SER A 108 -6.54 6.63 13.66
CA SER A 108 -5.67 6.97 14.77
C SER A 108 -4.70 5.82 15.01
N LEU A 109 -3.44 6.12 15.33
CA LEU A 109 -2.45 5.09 15.62
C LEU A 109 -2.80 4.35 16.93
N PRO A 110 -3.11 3.03 16.90
CA PRO A 110 -3.40 2.29 18.12
C PRO A 110 -2.19 2.18 19.04
N THR A 111 -2.46 1.98 20.34
CA THR A 111 -1.38 1.77 21.31
C THR A 111 -0.64 0.48 21.00
N GLY A 112 0.69 0.52 20.95
CA GLY A 112 1.54 -0.64 20.70
C GLY A 112 1.75 -0.99 19.22
N VAL A 113 1.06 -0.31 18.29
CA VAL A 113 1.26 -0.48 16.85
C VAL A 113 2.56 0.20 16.42
N ALA A 114 3.45 -0.58 15.80
CA ALA A 114 4.68 -0.05 15.23
C ALA A 114 4.37 0.68 13.92
N PHE A 115 4.60 2.01 13.93
CA PHE A 115 4.42 2.89 12.78
C PHE A 115 5.75 3.34 12.22
N TYR A 116 5.85 3.38 10.89
CA TYR A 116 7.00 3.93 10.19
C TYR A 116 6.60 4.99 9.17
N GLU A 117 7.45 5.98 8.93
CA GLU A 117 7.22 6.99 7.91
C GLU A 117 8.48 7.20 7.07
N PHE A 118 8.30 7.17 5.75
CA PHE A 118 9.21 7.77 4.79
C PHE A 118 8.71 9.18 4.46
N SER A 119 9.42 10.23 4.90
CA SER A 119 8.99 11.61 4.67
C SER A 119 9.17 12.08 3.22
N SER A 120 10.06 11.43 2.47
CA SER A 120 10.38 11.74 1.09
C SER A 120 11.04 10.54 0.41
N PRO A 121 11.09 10.50 -0.94
CA PRO A 121 11.89 9.54 -1.66
C PRO A 121 13.37 9.77 -1.36
N ASN A 122 14.09 8.68 -1.10
CA ASN A 122 15.53 8.63 -0.94
C ASN A 122 15.99 7.18 -1.19
N ASP A 123 17.30 6.95 -1.15
CA ASP A 123 17.88 5.63 -1.42
C ASP A 123 17.34 4.53 -0.49
N GLN A 124 17.00 4.86 0.76
CA GLN A 124 16.41 3.90 1.71
C GLN A 124 14.98 3.52 1.32
N TRP A 125 14.17 4.49 0.91
CA TRP A 125 12.82 4.26 0.41
C TRP A 125 12.86 3.43 -0.88
N GLU A 126 13.71 3.78 -1.83
CA GLU A 126 13.81 3.05 -3.10
C GLU A 126 14.30 1.60 -2.87
N ALA A 127 15.31 1.41 -2.03
CA ALA A 127 15.78 0.07 -1.66
C ALA A 127 14.69 -0.74 -0.95
N PHE A 128 13.90 -0.11 -0.07
CA PHE A 128 12.78 -0.76 0.60
C PHE A 128 11.70 -1.18 -0.39
N VAL A 129 11.26 -0.28 -1.28
CA VAL A 129 10.22 -0.56 -2.28
C VAL A 129 10.69 -1.64 -3.25
N THR A 130 11.94 -1.54 -3.73
CA THR A 130 12.57 -2.56 -4.58
C THR A 130 12.56 -3.92 -3.89
N ALA A 131 13.06 -3.99 -2.65
CA ALA A 131 13.03 -5.23 -1.88
C ALA A 131 11.61 -5.78 -1.71
N ASN A 132 10.63 -4.92 -1.47
CA ASN A 132 9.24 -5.36 -1.32
C ASN A 132 8.68 -6.00 -2.61
N TYR A 133 8.94 -5.40 -3.77
CA TYR A 133 8.48 -5.95 -5.05
C TYR A 133 9.29 -7.17 -5.54
N ASP A 134 10.56 -7.29 -5.13
CA ASP A 134 11.42 -8.43 -5.48
C ASP A 134 11.24 -9.62 -4.54
N THR A 135 10.69 -9.42 -3.35
CA THR A 135 10.49 -10.47 -2.35
C THR A 135 9.28 -11.33 -2.69
N ASP A 136 9.51 -12.64 -2.86
CA ASP A 136 8.44 -13.65 -2.96
C ASP A 136 7.42 -13.45 -1.82
N ALA A 137 6.12 -13.42 -2.15
CA ALA A 137 5.05 -13.24 -1.18
C ALA A 137 5.08 -14.25 -0.01
N THR A 138 5.73 -15.41 -0.20
CA THR A 138 5.94 -16.42 0.84
C THR A 138 6.98 -16.03 1.90
N LEU A 139 7.90 -15.11 1.58
CA LEU A 139 8.96 -14.64 2.49
C LEU A 139 8.51 -13.48 3.39
N GLY A 140 7.33 -12.92 3.13
CA GLY A 140 6.76 -11.82 3.90
C GLY A 140 7.34 -10.46 3.55
N ARG A 141 6.84 -9.41 4.21
CA ARG A 141 7.22 -8.02 3.93
C ARG A 141 8.66 -7.71 4.38
N PRO A 142 9.39 -6.79 3.72
CA PRO A 142 10.71 -6.35 4.17
C PRO A 142 10.65 -5.76 5.57
N ARG A 143 11.70 -5.96 6.36
CA ARG A 143 11.88 -5.32 7.68
C ARG A 143 12.64 -4.01 7.56
N LEU A 144 12.24 -3.01 8.33
CA LEU A 144 12.90 -1.71 8.38
C LEU A 144 13.85 -1.66 9.56
N ALA A 145 15.16 -1.54 9.30
CA ALA A 145 16.20 -1.60 10.34
C ALA A 145 16.10 -2.86 11.23
N GLY A 146 15.69 -4.00 10.64
CA GLY A 146 15.47 -5.25 11.36
C GLY A 146 14.21 -5.30 12.24
N LYS A 147 13.37 -4.27 12.20
CA LYS A 147 12.13 -4.19 12.97
C LYS A 147 10.90 -4.43 12.10
N ASP A 148 9.90 -5.07 12.70
CA ASP A 148 8.58 -5.19 12.12
C ASP A 148 7.82 -3.87 12.28
N TYR A 149 6.91 -3.60 11.35
CA TYR A 149 5.95 -2.49 11.38
C TYR A 149 4.55 -3.03 11.07
N SER A 150 3.54 -2.40 11.63
CA SER A 150 2.12 -2.72 11.41
C SER A 150 1.45 -1.71 10.50
N ALA A 151 1.97 -0.48 10.47
CA ALA A 151 1.53 0.60 9.62
C ALA A 151 2.74 1.38 9.08
N ILE A 152 2.63 1.87 7.85
CA ILE A 152 3.69 2.64 7.21
C ILE A 152 3.12 3.71 6.28
N GLN A 153 3.66 4.92 6.37
CA GLN A 153 3.33 6.02 5.47
C GLN A 153 4.54 6.36 4.60
N GLY A 154 4.29 6.72 3.35
CA GLY A 154 5.36 7.23 2.51
C GLY A 154 4.95 7.53 1.08
N PRO A 155 5.92 7.95 0.26
CA PRO A 155 5.74 8.14 -1.17
C PRO A 155 5.18 6.89 -1.82
N MET A 156 4.16 7.07 -2.65
CA MET A 156 3.70 6.03 -3.56
C MET A 156 4.67 5.93 -4.73
N SER A 157 5.01 4.71 -5.13
CA SER A 157 5.99 4.45 -6.18
C SER A 157 5.33 4.18 -7.53
N PHE A 158 6.09 4.42 -8.60
CA PHE A 158 5.87 3.79 -9.89
C PHE A 158 7.19 3.22 -10.40
N LYS A 159 7.11 2.13 -11.16
CA LYS A 159 8.29 1.50 -11.76
C LYS A 159 8.71 2.29 -12.98
N VAL A 160 9.99 2.64 -13.05
CA VAL A 160 10.61 3.23 -14.23
C VAL A 160 11.41 2.16 -14.92
N ASP A 161 10.96 1.71 -16.09
CA ASP A 161 11.74 0.81 -16.93
C ASP A 161 12.73 1.64 -17.76
N THR A 162 14.03 1.52 -17.45
CA THR A 162 15.13 2.06 -18.26
C THR A 162 15.98 0.92 -18.81
N SER A 163 16.74 1.19 -19.87
CA SER A 163 17.68 0.22 -20.46
C SER A 163 18.79 -0.24 -19.50
N ASP A 164 19.02 0.50 -18.41
CA ASP A 164 20.20 0.37 -17.55
C ASP A 164 19.87 -0.24 -16.18
N GLY A 165 18.72 -0.90 -16.07
CA GLY A 165 18.18 -1.41 -14.81
C GLY A 165 17.13 -0.44 -14.29
N GLY A 166 15.87 -0.86 -14.36
CA GLY A 166 14.76 -0.06 -13.85
C GLY A 166 14.85 0.16 -12.33
N GLY A 167 14.15 1.19 -11.86
CA GLY A 167 14.07 1.55 -10.45
C GLY A 167 12.67 2.04 -10.09
N TYR A 168 12.50 2.53 -8.86
CA TYR A 168 11.22 3.06 -8.39
C TYR A 168 11.34 4.56 -8.14
N LYS A 169 10.41 5.34 -8.69
CA LYS A 169 10.31 6.79 -8.46
C LYS A 169 8.99 7.13 -7.80
N GLN A 170 8.93 8.28 -7.16
CA GLN A 170 7.67 8.75 -6.56
C GLN A 170 6.68 9.17 -7.63
N GLU A 171 5.46 8.65 -7.52
CA GLU A 171 4.35 9.01 -8.38
C GLU A 171 3.83 10.41 -8.03
N THR A 172 3.37 11.14 -9.04
CA THR A 172 2.76 12.46 -8.89
C THR A 172 1.31 12.41 -9.36
N SER A 173 0.42 12.97 -8.56
CA SER A 173 -0.99 13.10 -8.94
C SER A 173 -1.09 13.99 -10.17
N GLN A 174 -1.55 13.44 -11.30
CA GLN A 174 -1.78 14.24 -12.51
C GLN A 174 -2.89 15.29 -12.31
N VAL A 175 -3.71 15.10 -11.27
CA VAL A 175 -4.78 16.02 -10.90
C VAL A 175 -4.24 17.23 -10.14
N THR A 176 -3.50 16.96 -9.07
CA THR A 176 -3.09 18.02 -8.12
C THR A 176 -1.70 18.55 -8.41
N GLY A 177 -0.92 17.87 -9.26
CA GLY A 177 0.49 18.14 -9.51
C GLY A 177 1.38 17.85 -8.30
N LYS A 178 0.84 17.27 -7.22
CA LYS A 178 1.56 17.01 -5.98
C LYS A 178 2.06 15.56 -5.93
N PRO A 179 3.19 15.31 -5.26
CA PRO A 179 3.66 13.95 -5.03
C PRO A 179 2.62 13.14 -4.24
N LEU A 180 2.37 11.90 -4.68
CA LEU A 180 1.44 11.01 -4.00
C LEU A 180 2.11 10.40 -2.76
N THR A 181 1.33 10.35 -1.69
CA THR A 181 1.67 9.70 -0.42
C THR A 181 0.52 8.81 -0.04
N GLN A 182 0.84 7.63 0.50
CA GLN A 182 -0.15 6.69 0.98
C GLN A 182 0.25 6.19 2.36
N LEU A 183 -0.76 5.88 3.17
CA LEU A 183 -0.66 5.15 4.41
C LEU A 183 -1.12 3.72 4.16
N ALA A 184 -0.27 2.74 4.45
CA ALA A 184 -0.60 1.33 4.37
C ALA A 184 -0.66 0.72 5.77
N ILE A 185 -1.79 0.09 6.10
CA ILE A 185 -1.87 -0.84 7.22
C ILE A 185 -1.56 -2.24 6.69
N VAL A 186 -0.55 -2.89 7.24
CA VAL A 186 -0.01 -4.16 6.74
C VAL A 186 -0.12 -5.28 7.78
N ALA A 187 -0.62 -4.99 8.97
CA ALA A 187 -0.92 -5.96 10.02
C ALA A 187 -2.31 -5.68 10.63
N LEU A 188 -2.94 -6.73 11.16
CA LEU A 188 -4.34 -6.67 11.59
C LEU A 188 -4.58 -5.75 12.78
N ASP A 189 -3.63 -5.73 13.73
CA ASP A 189 -3.60 -4.82 14.88
C ASP A 189 -3.64 -3.34 14.47
N GLY A 190 -3.06 -2.98 13.33
CA GLY A 190 -3.14 -1.63 12.79
C GLY A 190 -4.53 -1.23 12.29
N LEU A 191 -5.39 -2.19 11.92
CA LEU A 191 -6.74 -1.92 11.39
C LEU A 191 -7.70 -1.48 12.50
N GLU A 192 -7.44 -1.86 13.76
CA GLU A 192 -8.24 -1.43 14.92
C GLU A 192 -8.27 0.10 15.09
N GLY A 193 -7.25 0.79 14.54
CA GLY A 193 -7.17 2.24 14.56
C GLY A 193 -7.97 2.93 13.45
N VAL A 194 -8.58 2.18 12.54
CA VAL A 194 -9.30 2.70 11.38
C VAL A 194 -10.81 2.55 11.62
N THR A 195 -11.58 3.60 11.38
CA THR A 195 -13.05 3.58 11.41
C THR A 195 -13.60 4.11 10.10
N VAL A 196 -14.52 3.37 9.48
CA VAL A 196 -15.25 3.84 8.30
C VAL A 196 -16.25 4.91 8.69
N LYS A 197 -16.15 6.09 8.08
CA LYS A 197 -17.03 7.23 8.34
C LYS A 197 -18.11 7.38 7.27
N ASN A 198 -17.75 7.16 6.02
CA ASN A 198 -18.64 7.32 4.88
C ASN A 198 -18.19 6.45 3.70
N VAL A 199 -19.11 6.13 2.79
CA VAL A 199 -18.82 5.43 1.54
C VAL A 199 -19.59 6.08 0.41
N GLU A 200 -18.89 6.50 -0.63
CA GLU A 200 -19.47 7.14 -1.81
C GLU A 200 -19.18 6.33 -3.07
N ILE A 201 -20.20 6.13 -3.91
CA ILE A 201 -20.07 5.40 -5.18
C ILE A 201 -19.87 6.41 -6.32
N TYR A 202 -18.93 6.10 -7.20
CA TYR A 202 -18.55 6.91 -8.36
C TYR A 202 -18.67 6.07 -9.63
N ASN A 203 -19.02 6.71 -10.75
CA ASN A 203 -18.85 6.09 -12.06
C ASN A 203 -17.46 6.42 -12.60
N ALA A 204 -16.67 5.41 -12.95
CA ALA A 204 -15.36 5.55 -13.58
C ALA A 204 -15.41 6.36 -14.89
N ALA A 205 -16.54 6.29 -15.62
CA ALA A 205 -16.76 7.09 -16.83
C ALA A 205 -16.66 8.61 -16.58
N ASP A 206 -17.06 9.08 -15.39
CA ASP A 206 -17.03 10.49 -15.03
C ASP A 206 -15.60 11.01 -14.80
N TRP A 207 -14.62 10.10 -14.71
CA TRP A 207 -13.22 10.37 -14.36
C TRP A 207 -12.22 9.98 -15.46
N GLN A 208 -12.68 9.53 -16.63
CA GLN A 208 -11.81 9.09 -17.73
C GLN A 208 -10.86 10.19 -18.26
N ASP A 209 -11.23 11.46 -18.13
CA ASP A 209 -10.43 12.61 -18.58
C ASP A 209 -9.68 13.32 -17.41
N GLY A 210 -9.61 12.67 -16.24
CA GLY A 210 -9.26 13.34 -14.98
C GLY A 210 -10.46 14.13 -14.40
N PRO A 211 -10.35 14.69 -13.19
CA PRO A 211 -11.42 15.48 -12.61
C PRO A 211 -11.70 16.67 -13.51
N LYS A 212 -12.91 16.70 -14.06
CA LYS A 212 -13.51 17.95 -14.49
C LYS A 212 -13.98 18.63 -13.20
N PRO A 213 -13.35 19.73 -12.75
CA PRO A 213 -13.79 20.38 -11.53
C PRO A 213 -15.18 20.96 -11.78
N LYS A 214 -16.21 20.25 -11.32
CA LYS A 214 -17.55 20.78 -11.11
C LYS A 214 -17.99 20.35 -9.73
N GLY A 215 -17.91 21.29 -8.79
CA GLY A 215 -18.46 21.12 -7.46
C GLY A 215 -19.94 20.75 -7.57
N VAL A 216 -20.25 19.52 -7.19
CA VAL A 216 -21.61 19.14 -6.81
C VAL A 216 -21.48 18.60 -5.41
N ALA A 217 -21.65 19.49 -4.44
CA ALA A 217 -22.00 19.07 -3.09
C ALA A 217 -23.36 18.38 -3.20
N LEU A 218 -23.44 17.09 -2.88
CA LEU A 218 -24.72 16.45 -2.63
C LEU A 218 -25.25 17.03 -1.33
N ALA A 219 -26.20 17.96 -1.45
CA ALA A 219 -26.93 18.47 -0.29
C ALA A 219 -27.59 17.29 0.44
N PRO A 220 -27.62 17.29 1.79
CA PRO A 220 -28.39 16.31 2.53
C PRO A 220 -29.85 16.41 2.11
N LYS A 221 -30.45 15.29 1.71
CA LYS A 221 -31.90 15.20 1.49
C LYS A 221 -32.60 15.74 2.75
N SER A 222 -33.28 16.88 2.63
CA SER A 222 -34.19 17.32 3.67
C SER A 222 -35.27 16.25 3.83
N ALA A 223 -35.44 15.77 5.06
CA ALA A 223 -36.58 14.95 5.43
C ALA A 223 -37.85 15.73 5.11
N ALA A 224 -38.79 15.07 4.45
CA ALA A 224 -40.10 15.59 4.17
C ALA A 224 -40.86 15.89 5.49
N THR A 225 -41.55 17.02 5.50
CA THR A 225 -42.75 17.27 6.33
C THR A 225 -43.88 17.63 5.40
#